data_AF-A0A2V3JVA3-F1
#
_entry.id   AF-A0A2V3JVA3-F1
#
_cell.length_a   1.000
_cell.length_b   1.000
_cell.length_c   1.000
_cell.angle_alpha   90.00
_cell.angle_beta   90.00
_cell.angle_gamma   90.00
#
_symmetry.space_group_name_H-M   'P 1'
#
loop_
_entity.id
_entity.type
_entity.pdbx_description
1 polymer ?
#
loop_
_entity_poly.entity_id
_entity_poly.type
_entity_poly.pdbx_seq_one_letter_code
_entity_poly.pdbx_strand_id
1 'polypeptide(L)'
;MAVWSGQIYVPGNDTYTFYVASEEGTVDMKINRTDIFSNRIFSDPAEANSSTYLCKGWNNFAIWYHHTTGNASFVLSWENSTMSKQVVPDKNMRTPRTELASLPLNAFFSYTVHGSGTNVSFTDLSLGDNITEWRWNFGDGMPDESYNASTNPDHTYNRVGVYNATLTVVNGTGGMNTHSEWVDVPIPGDVNHDGRLSAADAVLILQMAACGINIDHAADVNSDGAITSLDALMVSQAVMKGVNDE
;
A
#
# COMPACT_ATOMS: atom_id res chain seq x y z
N MET A 1 -20.49 -1.26 -3.96
CA MET A 1 -19.24 -1.39 -3.18
C MET A 1 -19.60 -1.39 -1.70
N ALA A 2 -19.14 -2.38 -0.95
CA ALA A 2 -19.26 -2.45 0.50
C ALA A 2 -17.88 -2.26 1.12
N VAL A 3 -17.81 -1.52 2.21
CA VAL A 3 -16.57 -1.31 2.96
C VAL A 3 -16.85 -1.67 4.41
N TRP A 4 -16.04 -2.57 4.96
CA TRP A 4 -16.06 -2.88 6.39
C TRP A 4 -14.72 -2.48 6.99
N SER A 5 -14.77 -1.74 8.08
CA SER A 5 -13.58 -1.39 8.84
C SER A 5 -13.88 -1.44 10.33
N GLY A 6 -12.81 -1.55 11.11
CA GLY A 6 -12.91 -1.63 12.55
C GLY A 6 -11.75 -2.40 13.14
N GLN A 7 -12.02 -3.11 14.23
CA GLN A 7 -11.02 -3.94 14.89
C GLN A 7 -11.45 -5.39 14.95
N ILE A 8 -10.49 -6.29 14.76
CA ILE A 8 -10.62 -7.73 14.95
C ILE A 8 -9.77 -8.15 16.14
N TYR A 9 -10.41 -8.76 17.14
CA TYR A 9 -9.71 -9.29 18.32
C TYR A 9 -9.22 -10.70 18.04
N VAL A 10 -7.92 -10.94 18.14
CA VAL A 10 -7.32 -12.28 18.07
C VAL A 10 -7.00 -12.82 19.47
N PRO A 11 -7.32 -14.08 19.80
CA PRO A 11 -7.21 -14.62 21.15
C PRO A 11 -5.79 -14.93 21.64
N GLY A 12 -4.83 -15.11 20.72
CA GLY A 12 -3.44 -15.47 21.02
C GLY A 12 -2.46 -14.87 20.02
N ASN A 13 -1.17 -14.88 20.35
CA ASN A 13 -0.12 -14.54 19.41
C ASN A 13 0.10 -15.76 18.51
N ASP A 14 -0.23 -15.65 17.22
CA ASP A 14 -0.14 -16.78 16.29
C ASP A 14 -0.18 -16.29 14.84
N THR A 15 0.14 -17.18 13.91
CA THR A 15 -0.22 -17.01 12.51
C THR A 15 -1.68 -17.36 12.32
N TYR A 16 -2.46 -16.40 11.82
CA TYR A 16 -3.85 -16.57 11.47
C TYR A 16 -4.00 -16.68 9.95
N THR A 17 -4.67 -17.72 9.49
CA THR A 17 -5.09 -17.84 8.09
C THR A 17 -6.50 -17.29 7.97
N PHE A 18 -6.68 -16.26 7.15
CA PHE A 18 -7.98 -15.68 6.82
C PHE A 18 -8.51 -16.27 5.52
N TYR A 19 -9.82 -16.49 5.47
CA TYR A 19 -10.54 -16.98 4.29
C TYR A 19 -11.61 -15.97 3.93
N VAL A 20 -11.69 -15.64 2.65
CA VAL A 20 -12.80 -14.86 2.08
C VAL A 20 -13.49 -15.71 1.02
N ALA A 21 -14.79 -15.92 1.20
CA ALA A 21 -15.63 -16.62 0.25
C ALA A 21 -16.65 -15.64 -0.33
N SER A 22 -16.79 -15.65 -1.66
CA SER A 22 -17.73 -14.83 -2.40
C SER A 22 -18.24 -15.60 -3.62
N GLU A 23 -19.48 -15.33 -4.02
CA GLU A 23 -20.02 -15.82 -5.30
C GLU A 23 -19.36 -15.13 -6.49
N GLU A 24 -19.03 -13.85 -6.37
CA GLU A 24 -18.39 -13.06 -7.41
C GLU A 24 -17.80 -11.74 -6.85
N GLY A 25 -17.26 -10.87 -7.71
CA GLY A 25 -16.75 -9.57 -7.34
C GLY A 25 -15.27 -9.54 -6.99
N THR A 26 -14.83 -8.48 -6.33
CA THR A 26 -13.42 -8.23 -6.00
C THR A 26 -13.30 -7.88 -4.52
N VAL A 27 -12.30 -8.45 -3.86
CA VAL A 27 -12.01 -8.25 -2.44
C VAL A 27 -10.59 -7.71 -2.26
N ASP A 28 -10.47 -6.62 -1.52
CA ASP A 28 -9.23 -6.15 -0.91
C ASP A 28 -9.38 -6.21 0.60
N MET A 29 -8.36 -6.68 1.31
CA MET A 29 -8.40 -6.80 2.75
C MET A 29 -7.04 -6.54 3.35
N LYS A 30 -7.01 -5.69 4.38
CA LYS A 30 -5.81 -5.39 5.17
C LYS A 30 -6.06 -5.66 6.65
N ILE A 31 -5.04 -6.15 7.34
CA ILE A 31 -4.98 -6.19 8.82
C ILE A 31 -3.69 -5.54 9.27
N ASN A 32 -3.76 -4.56 10.18
CA ASN A 32 -2.61 -3.79 10.68
C ASN A 32 -1.67 -3.32 9.56
N ARG A 33 -2.23 -2.82 8.45
CA ARG A 33 -1.50 -2.39 7.25
C ARG A 33 -0.89 -3.50 6.39
N THR A 34 -0.91 -4.76 6.82
CA THR A 34 -0.50 -5.90 5.99
C THR A 34 -1.63 -6.29 5.06
N ASP A 35 -1.35 -6.31 3.75
CA ASP A 35 -2.24 -6.85 2.74
C ASP A 35 -2.46 -8.36 2.98
N ILE A 36 -3.72 -8.73 3.18
CA ILE A 36 -4.16 -10.12 3.27
C ILE A 36 -4.66 -10.57 1.89
N PHE A 37 -5.44 -9.70 1.23
CA PHE A 37 -5.89 -9.87 -0.14
C PHE A 37 -5.74 -8.54 -0.88
N SER A 38 -5.16 -8.59 -2.08
CA SER A 38 -5.05 -7.43 -2.98
C SER A 38 -5.67 -7.80 -4.31
N ASN A 39 -6.68 -7.03 -4.73
CA ASN A 39 -7.46 -7.20 -5.95
C ASN A 39 -7.91 -8.65 -6.18
N ARG A 40 -8.43 -9.32 -5.14
CA ARG A 40 -8.81 -10.73 -5.24
C ARG A 40 -10.15 -10.86 -5.96
N ILE A 41 -10.11 -11.36 -7.19
CA ILE A 41 -11.29 -11.53 -8.05
C ILE A 41 -11.95 -12.89 -7.83
N PHE A 42 -13.28 -12.89 -7.76
CA PHE A 42 -14.18 -14.03 -7.75
C PHE A 42 -15.08 -13.91 -8.99
N SER A 43 -15.07 -14.91 -9.87
CA SER A 43 -15.94 -14.99 -11.04
C SER A 43 -16.98 -16.11 -10.94
N ASP A 44 -16.82 -16.97 -9.94
CA ASP A 44 -17.69 -18.08 -9.58
C ASP A 44 -17.60 -18.28 -8.05
N PRO A 45 -18.58 -18.96 -7.42
CA PRO A 45 -18.54 -19.26 -5.99
C PRO A 45 -17.26 -19.98 -5.60
N ALA A 46 -16.38 -19.24 -4.94
CA ALA A 46 -15.04 -19.70 -4.58
C ALA A 46 -14.59 -19.09 -3.26
N GLU A 47 -13.51 -19.66 -2.74
CA GLU A 47 -12.86 -19.20 -1.53
C GLU A 47 -11.39 -18.93 -1.80
N ALA A 48 -10.88 -17.86 -1.22
CA ALA A 48 -9.46 -17.53 -1.19
C ALA A 48 -8.98 -17.51 0.26
N ASN A 49 -7.72 -17.83 0.49
CA ASN A 49 -7.10 -17.73 1.80
C ASN A 49 -5.71 -17.10 1.74
N SER A 50 -5.30 -16.49 2.85
CA SER A 50 -3.99 -15.88 3.05
C SER A 50 -3.68 -15.80 4.54
N SER A 51 -2.40 -15.76 4.92
CA SER A 51 -1.97 -15.85 6.32
C SER A 51 -1.15 -14.64 6.75
N THR A 52 -1.29 -14.25 8.02
CA THR A 52 -0.43 -13.24 8.64
C THR A 52 -0.21 -13.52 10.13
N TYR A 53 0.91 -13.08 10.68
CA TYR A 53 1.17 -13.18 12.12
C TYR A 53 0.52 -12.01 12.87
N LEU A 54 -0.28 -12.33 13.89
CA LEU A 54 -0.97 -11.32 14.71
C LEU A 54 -0.64 -11.51 16.19
N CYS A 55 -0.47 -10.39 16.88
CA CYS A 55 -0.37 -10.37 18.33
C CYS A 55 -1.78 -10.39 18.95
N LYS A 56 -1.93 -11.13 20.06
CA LYS A 56 -3.12 -11.15 20.91
C LYS A 56 -3.61 -9.74 21.19
N GLY A 57 -4.89 -9.51 20.96
CA GLY A 57 -5.50 -8.20 21.16
C GLY A 57 -6.28 -7.74 19.94
N TRP A 58 -6.63 -6.45 19.95
CA TRP A 58 -7.34 -5.79 18.87
C TRP A 58 -6.39 -5.37 17.76
N ASN A 59 -6.67 -5.82 16.54
CA ASN A 59 -5.95 -5.50 15.31
C ASN A 59 -6.89 -4.73 14.39
N ASN A 60 -6.42 -3.68 13.73
CA ASN A 60 -7.26 -2.91 12.83
C ASN A 60 -7.44 -3.67 11.52
N PHE A 61 -8.65 -3.67 10.97
CA PHE A 61 -8.91 -4.26 9.66
C PHE A 61 -9.68 -3.29 8.76
N ALA A 62 -9.49 -3.44 7.46
CA ALA A 62 -10.29 -2.83 6.42
C ALA A 62 -10.52 -3.86 5.31
N ILE A 63 -11.75 -3.92 4.81
CA ILE A 63 -12.18 -4.78 3.71
C ILE A 63 -12.94 -3.92 2.71
N TRP A 64 -12.53 -3.95 1.46
CA TRP A 64 -13.26 -3.39 0.34
C TRP A 64 -13.80 -4.54 -0.50
N TYR A 65 -15.10 -4.51 -0.76
CA TYR A 65 -15.76 -5.49 -1.60
C TYR A 65 -16.53 -4.80 -2.73
N HIS A 66 -16.15 -5.12 -3.96
CA HIS A 66 -16.81 -4.64 -5.16
C HIS A 66 -17.59 -5.78 -5.81
N HIS A 67 -18.90 -5.72 -5.71
CA HIS A 67 -19.82 -6.62 -6.42
C HIS A 67 -19.93 -6.24 -7.89
N THR A 68 -20.08 -7.23 -8.78
CA THR A 68 -20.24 -7.03 -10.22
C THR A 68 -21.69 -7.24 -10.67
N THR A 69 -22.29 -8.40 -10.43
CA THR A 69 -23.62 -8.80 -10.91
C THR A 69 -24.30 -9.90 -10.07
N GLY A 70 -25.64 -9.96 -10.00
CA GLY A 70 -26.32 -11.05 -9.27
C GLY A 70 -26.41 -10.81 -7.76
N ASN A 71 -26.25 -11.85 -6.94
CA ASN A 71 -26.37 -11.74 -5.48
C ASN A 71 -25.01 -11.47 -4.83
N ALA A 72 -24.94 -10.43 -4.00
CA ALA A 72 -23.75 -10.16 -3.20
C ALA A 72 -23.69 -11.13 -2.01
N SER A 73 -22.64 -11.94 -1.94
CA SER A 73 -22.30 -12.74 -0.76
C SER A 73 -20.85 -12.47 -0.36
N PHE A 74 -20.59 -12.39 0.94
CA PHE A 74 -19.23 -12.27 1.46
C PHE A 74 -19.17 -12.93 2.84
N VAL A 75 -18.25 -13.87 3.01
CA VAL A 75 -18.03 -14.55 4.28
C VAL A 75 -16.55 -14.46 4.64
N LEU A 76 -16.26 -13.90 5.81
CA LEU A 76 -14.92 -13.87 6.40
C LEU A 76 -14.79 -14.97 7.46
N SER A 77 -13.83 -15.87 7.27
CA SER A 77 -13.48 -16.92 8.24
C SER A 77 -11.99 -16.86 8.59
N TRP A 78 -11.60 -17.53 9.67
CA TRP A 78 -10.21 -17.61 10.12
C TRP A 78 -9.87 -18.95 10.76
N GLU A 79 -8.59 -19.30 10.80
CA GLU A 79 -8.05 -20.39 11.62
C GLU A 79 -6.67 -20.03 12.16
N ASN A 80 -6.20 -20.78 13.15
CA ASN A 80 -4.81 -20.71 13.63
C ASN A 80 -4.39 -22.08 14.20
N SER A 81 -3.21 -22.16 14.81
CA SER A 81 -2.70 -23.44 15.35
C SER A 81 -3.57 -24.06 16.46
N THR A 82 -4.44 -23.26 17.09
CA THR A 82 -5.28 -23.66 18.24
C THR A 82 -6.78 -23.68 17.94
N MET A 83 -7.22 -23.15 16.80
CA MET A 83 -8.61 -23.01 16.41
C MET A 83 -8.79 -23.48 14.97
N SER A 84 -9.65 -24.48 14.77
CA SER A 84 -10.09 -24.86 13.41
C SER A 84 -10.85 -23.73 12.74
N LYS A 85 -10.85 -23.74 11.40
CA LYS A 85 -11.57 -22.77 10.57
C LYS A 85 -13.00 -22.54 11.03
N GLN A 86 -13.33 -21.27 11.26
CA GLN A 86 -14.65 -20.80 11.63
C GLN A 86 -14.90 -19.38 11.10
N VAL A 87 -16.16 -19.00 10.91
CA VAL A 87 -16.53 -17.60 10.65
C VAL A 87 -16.01 -16.74 11.79
N VAL A 88 -15.43 -15.57 11.48
CA VAL A 88 -14.94 -14.65 12.50
C VAL A 88 -16.13 -14.26 13.40
N PRO A 89 -16.11 -14.59 14.71
CA PRO A 89 -17.26 -14.35 15.56
C PRO A 89 -17.55 -12.86 15.75
N ASP A 90 -18.81 -12.46 15.84
CA ASP A 90 -19.21 -11.05 16.08
C ASP A 90 -18.53 -10.45 17.33
N LYS A 91 -18.38 -11.22 18.41
CA LYS A 91 -17.68 -10.78 19.63
C LYS A 91 -16.20 -10.43 19.40
N ASN A 92 -15.60 -10.99 18.35
CA ASN A 92 -14.25 -10.73 17.91
C ASN A 92 -14.19 -9.58 16.92
N MET A 93 -15.32 -9.00 16.51
CA MET A 93 -15.37 -7.85 15.63
C MET A 93 -15.92 -6.64 16.37
N ARG A 94 -15.13 -5.58 16.39
CA ARG A 94 -15.61 -4.22 16.60
C ARG A 94 -15.78 -3.59 15.24
N THR A 95 -16.85 -3.97 14.58
CA THR A 95 -17.45 -3.13 13.56
C THR A 95 -18.40 -2.18 14.29
N PRO A 96 -18.48 -0.91 13.91
CA PRO A 96 -19.64 -0.12 14.27
C PRO A 96 -20.88 -0.81 13.67
N ARG A 97 -21.57 -1.69 14.42
CA ARG A 97 -22.92 -2.14 14.08
C ARG A 97 -23.86 -1.00 14.45
N THR A 98 -23.79 0.04 13.65
CA THR A 98 -24.65 1.20 13.68
C THR A 98 -24.93 1.44 12.21
N GLU A 99 -26.18 1.66 11.80
CA GLU A 99 -26.39 2.60 10.70
C GLU A 99 -25.57 3.83 11.10
N LEU A 100 -24.38 3.99 10.52
CA LEU A 100 -23.52 5.10 10.88
C LEU A 100 -24.29 6.33 10.44
N ALA A 101 -24.86 7.06 11.40
CA ALA A 101 -25.33 8.41 11.17
C ALA A 101 -24.19 9.29 10.64
N SER A 102 -22.93 8.87 10.89
CA SER A 102 -21.81 9.32 10.08
C SER A 102 -20.60 8.36 10.02
N LEU A 103 -19.92 8.22 8.87
CA LEU A 103 -18.65 7.49 8.71
C LEU A 103 -17.52 8.14 9.53
N PRO A 104 -16.72 7.35 10.30
CA PRO A 104 -15.59 7.89 11.05
C PRO A 104 -14.52 8.46 10.11
N LEU A 105 -14.03 9.65 10.42
CA LEU A 105 -12.98 10.31 9.65
C LEU A 105 -11.63 9.59 9.86
N ASN A 106 -11.05 9.10 8.77
CA ASN A 106 -9.82 8.34 8.73
C ASN A 106 -9.02 8.74 7.49
N ALA A 107 -7.90 9.43 7.68
CA ALA A 107 -6.95 9.71 6.62
C ALA A 107 -6.28 8.39 6.20
N PHE A 108 -6.15 8.16 4.91
CA PHE A 108 -5.35 7.05 4.41
C PHE A 108 -4.90 7.33 2.99
N PHE A 109 -3.74 6.82 2.60
CA PHE A 109 -3.27 6.92 1.23
C PHE A 109 -2.35 5.75 0.85
N SER A 110 -2.15 5.58 -0.45
CA SER A 110 -1.04 4.81 -1.02
C SER A 110 -0.20 5.71 -1.93
N TYR A 111 0.98 5.25 -2.31
CA TYR A 111 1.83 5.95 -3.26
C TYR A 111 2.43 4.98 -4.29
N THR A 112 2.80 5.52 -5.44
CA THR A 112 3.52 4.81 -6.50
C THR A 112 4.69 5.66 -6.94
N VAL A 113 5.87 5.06 -6.99
CA VAL A 113 7.09 5.72 -7.50
C VAL A 113 7.18 5.48 -9.01
N HIS A 114 7.49 6.53 -9.77
CA HIS A 114 7.54 6.51 -11.23
C HIS A 114 8.93 6.82 -11.78
N GLY A 115 9.28 6.16 -12.90
CA GLY A 115 10.53 6.37 -13.64
C GLY A 115 11.76 6.27 -12.74
N SER A 116 12.69 7.21 -12.90
CA SER A 116 13.96 7.34 -12.15
C SER A 116 13.85 7.49 -10.62
N GLY A 117 12.69 7.29 -10.01
CA GLY A 117 12.52 7.23 -8.56
C GLY A 117 12.06 8.53 -7.91
N THR A 118 12.13 9.67 -8.61
CA THR A 118 11.89 11.00 -8.00
C THR A 118 10.46 11.51 -8.12
N ASN A 119 9.67 11.00 -9.07
CA ASN A 119 8.28 11.40 -9.23
C ASN A 119 7.37 10.37 -8.55
N VAL A 120 6.52 10.81 -7.62
CA VAL A 120 5.68 9.92 -6.81
C VAL A 120 4.23 10.38 -6.91
N SER A 121 3.37 9.48 -7.37
CA SER A 121 1.92 9.70 -7.37
C SER A 121 1.33 9.20 -6.06
N PHE A 122 0.51 10.02 -5.41
CA PHE A 122 -0.22 9.67 -4.21
C PHE A 122 -1.68 9.40 -4.54
N THR A 123 -2.28 8.42 -3.87
CA THR A 123 -3.70 8.09 -4.02
C THR A 123 -4.38 8.22 -2.67
N ASP A 124 -5.34 9.14 -2.57
CA ASP A 124 -6.19 9.26 -1.40
C ASP A 124 -7.11 8.03 -1.28
N LEU A 125 -7.09 7.42 -0.10
CA LEU A 125 -7.91 6.28 0.29
C LEU A 125 -8.68 6.58 1.58
N SER A 126 -8.80 7.87 1.93
CA SER A 126 -9.42 8.32 3.17
C SER A 126 -10.91 7.99 3.21
N LEU A 127 -11.40 7.70 4.41
CA LEU A 127 -12.80 7.43 4.68
C LEU A 127 -13.36 8.48 5.64
N GLY A 128 -14.62 8.84 5.49
CA GLY A 128 -15.28 9.79 6.37
C GLY A 128 -16.40 10.54 5.64
N ASP A 129 -17.37 11.01 6.41
CA ASP A 129 -18.44 11.82 5.83
C ASP A 129 -18.04 13.26 5.68
N ASN A 130 -18.44 13.83 4.54
CA ASN A 130 -18.29 15.25 4.25
C ASN A 130 -16.86 15.74 4.50
N ILE A 131 -15.86 15.00 3.99
CA ILE A 131 -14.47 15.47 3.96
C ILE A 131 -14.44 16.72 3.07
N THR A 132 -13.98 17.83 3.63
CA THR A 132 -13.95 19.14 2.99
C THR A 132 -12.55 19.60 2.66
N GLU A 133 -11.51 18.99 3.25
CA GLU A 133 -10.13 19.37 3.04
C GLU A 133 -9.17 18.18 3.12
N TRP A 134 -8.17 18.17 2.25
CA TRP A 134 -7.03 17.25 2.22
C TRP A 134 -5.76 18.08 2.26
N ARG A 135 -4.90 17.86 3.25
CA ARG A 135 -3.61 18.54 3.41
C ARG A 135 -2.49 17.52 3.27
N TRP A 136 -1.65 17.71 2.27
CA TRP A 136 -0.50 16.87 2.00
C TRP A 136 0.78 17.56 2.47
N ASN A 137 1.60 16.86 3.23
CA ASN A 137 2.98 17.21 3.51
C ASN A 137 3.85 16.05 3.03
N PHE A 138 4.74 16.28 2.08
CA PHE A 138 5.55 15.20 1.49
C PHE A 138 6.81 14.88 2.30
N GLY A 139 7.07 15.58 3.41
CA GLY A 139 8.18 15.28 4.32
C GLY A 139 9.56 15.74 3.84
N ASP A 140 9.65 16.44 2.72
CA ASP A 140 10.90 16.93 2.10
C ASP A 140 11.27 18.37 2.48
N GLY A 141 10.49 18.98 3.37
CA GLY A 141 10.66 20.36 3.82
C GLY A 141 10.01 21.40 2.91
N MET A 142 9.31 20.99 1.85
CA MET A 142 8.43 21.89 1.09
C MET A 142 7.15 22.21 1.89
N PRO A 143 6.47 23.33 1.58
CA PRO A 143 5.21 23.69 2.22
C PRO A 143 4.10 22.68 1.95
N ASP A 144 3.18 22.54 2.91
CA ASP A 144 1.99 21.70 2.76
C ASP A 144 1.08 22.16 1.61
N GLU A 145 0.48 21.20 0.92
CA GLU A 145 -0.49 21.44 -0.14
C GLU A 145 -1.91 21.13 0.36
N SER A 146 -2.82 22.10 0.27
CA SER A 146 -4.23 21.96 0.67
C SER A 146 -5.16 21.90 -0.54
N TYR A 147 -6.10 20.96 -0.49
CA TYR A 147 -7.12 20.74 -1.52
C TYR A 147 -8.52 20.67 -0.90
N ASN A 148 -9.53 21.19 -1.59
CA ASN A 148 -10.94 21.23 -1.12
C ASN A 148 -11.82 20.13 -1.74
N ALA A 149 -11.19 19.18 -2.44
CA ALA A 149 -11.78 17.97 -2.99
C ALA A 149 -10.71 16.87 -2.93
N SER A 150 -11.12 15.60 -2.87
CA SER A 150 -10.17 14.48 -2.92
C SER A 150 -9.33 14.58 -4.18
N THR A 151 -8.02 14.64 -3.99
CA THR A 151 -7.03 14.71 -5.06
C THR A 151 -5.96 13.65 -4.83
N ASN A 152 -5.44 13.15 -5.94
CA ASN A 152 -4.33 12.22 -6.01
C ASN A 152 -3.12 13.02 -6.54
N PRO A 153 -2.40 13.77 -5.69
CA PRO A 153 -1.34 14.65 -6.15
C PRO A 153 -0.12 13.85 -6.63
N ASP A 154 0.56 14.41 -7.62
CA ASP A 154 1.90 14.00 -8.00
C ASP A 154 2.90 14.92 -7.29
N HIS A 155 3.93 14.35 -6.67
CA HIS A 155 5.02 15.11 -6.05
C HIS A 155 6.37 14.67 -6.58
N THR A 156 7.23 15.64 -6.90
CA THR A 156 8.60 15.37 -7.32
C THR A 156 9.58 15.70 -6.19
N TYR A 157 10.25 14.67 -5.69
CA TYR A 157 11.32 14.81 -4.70
C TYR A 157 12.62 15.26 -5.38
N ASN A 158 13.17 16.38 -4.92
CA ASN A 158 14.41 16.94 -5.48
C ASN A 158 15.67 16.13 -5.14
N ARG A 159 15.56 15.25 -4.15
CA ARG A 159 16.65 14.40 -3.67
C ARG A 159 16.11 13.00 -3.42
N VAL A 160 16.99 12.03 -3.56
CA VAL A 160 16.78 10.63 -3.15
C VAL A 160 16.77 10.55 -1.62
N GLY A 161 16.04 9.59 -1.07
CA GLY A 161 15.95 9.36 0.36
C GLY A 161 14.58 8.88 0.83
N VAL A 162 14.46 8.70 2.14
CA VAL A 162 13.20 8.26 2.77
C VAL A 162 12.50 9.45 3.38
N TYR A 163 11.26 9.70 2.96
CA TYR A 163 10.46 10.86 3.35
C TYR A 163 9.20 10.43 4.11
N ASN A 164 8.85 11.14 5.18
CA ASN A 164 7.64 10.85 5.97
C ASN A 164 6.44 11.63 5.41
N ALA A 165 5.86 11.14 4.30
CA ALA A 165 4.70 11.78 3.71
C ALA A 165 3.48 11.65 4.64
N THR A 166 2.69 12.71 4.74
CA THR A 166 1.58 12.85 5.67
C THR A 166 0.36 13.42 4.96
N LEU A 167 -0.79 12.77 5.10
CA LEU A 167 -2.10 13.26 4.69
C LEU A 167 -2.92 13.58 5.95
N THR A 168 -3.40 14.81 6.04
CA THR A 168 -4.41 15.23 7.01
C THR A 168 -5.73 15.51 6.29
N VAL A 169 -6.80 14.82 6.67
CA VAL A 169 -8.14 15.12 6.17
C VAL A 169 -8.97 15.86 7.21
N VAL A 170 -9.82 16.79 6.76
CA VAL A 170 -10.73 17.59 7.59
C VAL A 170 -12.15 17.41 7.08
N ASN A 171 -13.10 17.18 7.97
CA ASN A 171 -14.52 17.12 7.61
C ASN A 171 -15.24 18.45 7.86
N GLY A 172 -16.46 18.58 7.34
CA GLY A 172 -17.27 19.80 7.47
C GLY A 172 -17.72 20.15 8.89
N THR A 173 -17.49 19.29 9.89
CA THR A 173 -17.68 19.63 11.31
C THR A 173 -16.39 20.10 11.99
N GLY A 174 -15.28 20.18 11.24
CA GLY A 174 -13.95 20.55 11.72
C GLY A 174 -13.16 19.41 12.37
N GLY A 175 -13.68 18.18 12.33
CA GLY A 175 -12.94 16.99 12.74
C GLY A 175 -11.76 16.75 11.82
N MET A 176 -10.63 16.33 12.39
CA MET A 176 -9.39 16.08 11.67
C MET A 176 -8.88 14.67 11.93
N ASN A 177 -8.34 14.04 10.91
CA ASN A 177 -7.58 12.80 11.03
C ASN A 177 -6.30 12.90 10.21
N THR A 178 -5.23 12.22 10.63
CA THR A 178 -3.93 12.29 9.98
C THR A 178 -3.29 10.93 9.87
N HIS A 179 -2.68 10.69 8.72
CA HIS A 179 -1.96 9.47 8.39
C HIS A 179 -0.59 9.81 7.82
N SER A 180 0.44 9.08 8.25
CA SER A 180 1.77 9.18 7.67
C SER A 180 2.26 7.81 7.21
N GLU A 181 3.01 7.82 6.11
CA GLU A 181 3.65 6.65 5.51
C GLU A 181 5.04 7.04 5.00
N TRP A 182 6.04 6.17 5.17
CA TRP A 182 7.39 6.39 4.65
C TRP A 182 7.43 6.11 3.15
N VAL A 183 7.83 7.13 2.38
CA VAL A 183 8.04 7.08 0.95
C VAL A 183 9.53 6.89 0.70
N ASP A 184 9.91 5.75 0.14
CA ASP A 184 11.28 5.52 -0.32
C ASP A 184 11.45 6.04 -1.74
N VAL A 185 12.33 7.02 -1.91
CA VAL A 185 12.70 7.63 -3.18
C VAL A 185 14.10 7.09 -3.52
N PRO A 186 14.18 5.97 -4.27
CA PRO A 186 15.43 5.25 -4.46
C PRO A 186 16.39 6.05 -5.32
N ILE A 187 17.68 5.73 -5.20
CA ILE A 187 18.67 6.21 -6.15
C ILE A 187 18.41 5.47 -7.47
N PRO A 188 18.20 6.17 -8.60
CA PRO A 188 18.07 5.47 -9.88
C PRO A 188 19.31 4.62 -10.13
N GLY A 189 19.09 3.32 -10.29
CA GLY A 189 20.09 2.28 -10.44
C GLY A 189 20.51 1.56 -9.17
N ASP A 190 20.09 1.96 -7.97
CA ASP A 190 20.29 1.22 -6.71
C ASP A 190 19.13 0.25 -6.48
N VAL A 191 19.26 -0.96 -7.05
CA VAL A 191 18.21 -1.99 -7.05
C VAL A 191 18.31 -2.95 -5.85
N ASN A 192 19.30 -2.74 -4.98
CA ASN A 192 19.43 -3.49 -3.73
C ASN A 192 19.04 -2.64 -2.50
N HIS A 193 18.77 -1.34 -2.70
CA HIS A 193 18.32 -0.36 -1.72
C HIS A 193 19.28 -0.19 -0.53
N ASP A 194 20.59 -0.34 -0.75
CA ASP A 194 21.61 -0.10 0.28
C ASP A 194 22.04 1.39 0.38
N GLY A 195 21.47 2.24 -0.49
CA GLY A 195 21.75 3.66 -0.57
C GLY A 195 23.02 3.99 -1.33
N ARG A 196 23.57 3.06 -2.12
CA ARG A 196 24.80 3.25 -2.90
C ARG A 196 24.66 2.65 -4.30
N LEU A 197 25.06 3.43 -5.31
CA LEU A 197 25.30 2.89 -6.64
C LEU A 197 26.62 2.09 -6.64
N SER A 198 26.53 0.81 -7.01
CA SER A 198 27.68 -0.09 -7.05
C SER A 198 27.67 -1.00 -8.29
N ALA A 199 28.78 -1.71 -8.49
CA ALA A 199 28.84 -2.75 -9.52
C ALA A 199 27.88 -3.91 -9.25
N ALA A 200 27.47 -4.13 -7.99
CA ALA A 200 26.49 -5.15 -7.66
C ALA A 200 25.11 -4.79 -8.26
N ASP A 201 24.75 -3.52 -8.26
CA ASP A 201 23.48 -3.05 -8.81
C ASP A 201 23.45 -3.18 -10.33
N ALA A 202 24.56 -2.84 -11.00
CA ALA A 202 24.69 -3.06 -12.43
C ALA A 202 24.52 -4.56 -12.81
N VAL A 203 25.04 -5.48 -11.99
CA VAL A 203 24.87 -6.93 -12.21
C VAL A 203 23.42 -7.35 -12.01
N LEU A 204 22.74 -6.83 -11.00
CA LEU A 204 21.33 -7.12 -10.73
C LEU A 204 20.42 -6.59 -11.86
N ILE A 205 20.65 -5.37 -12.35
CA ILE A 205 19.92 -4.81 -13.50
C ILE A 205 20.17 -5.65 -14.77
N LEU A 206 21.42 -6.06 -15.01
CA LEU A 206 21.73 -6.92 -16.14
C LEU A 206 21.03 -8.29 -16.04
N GLN A 207 20.91 -8.83 -14.83
CA GLN A 207 20.17 -10.05 -14.57
C GLN A 207 18.66 -9.86 -14.80
N MET A 208 18.08 -8.74 -14.36
CA MET A 208 16.68 -8.37 -14.63
C MET A 208 16.41 -8.27 -16.14
N ALA A 209 17.29 -7.58 -16.88
CA ALA A 209 17.21 -7.47 -18.34
C ALA A 209 17.31 -8.84 -19.03
N ALA A 210 18.21 -9.72 -18.58
CA ALA A 210 18.39 -11.06 -19.15
C ALA A 210 17.20 -11.99 -18.86
N CYS A 211 16.55 -11.84 -17.70
CA CYS A 211 15.42 -12.67 -17.29
C CYS A 211 14.05 -12.09 -17.71
N GLY A 212 14.00 -10.86 -18.25
CA GLY A 212 12.74 -10.17 -18.57
C GLY A 212 11.91 -9.84 -17.33
N ILE A 213 12.56 -9.63 -16.18
CA ILE A 213 11.92 -9.35 -14.89
C ILE A 213 11.90 -7.84 -14.70
N ASN A 214 10.72 -7.25 -14.55
CA ASN A 214 10.53 -5.83 -14.25
C ASN A 214 9.76 -5.66 -12.94
N ILE A 215 10.48 -5.82 -11.83
CA ILE A 215 9.92 -5.75 -10.47
C ILE A 215 10.38 -4.51 -9.70
N ASP A 216 11.36 -3.77 -10.23
CA ASP A 216 11.98 -2.64 -9.54
C ASP A 216 12.11 -1.46 -10.51
N HIS A 217 11.42 -0.37 -10.18
CA HIS A 217 11.45 0.86 -10.97
C HIS A 217 12.82 1.56 -10.93
N ALA A 218 13.64 1.33 -9.89
CA ALA A 218 15.00 1.85 -9.84
C ALA A 218 15.91 1.24 -10.91
N ALA A 219 15.53 0.09 -11.50
CA ALA A 219 16.30 -0.58 -12.55
C ALA A 219 16.18 0.09 -13.93
N ASP A 220 15.12 0.89 -14.17
CA ASP A 220 14.92 1.67 -15.39
C ASP A 220 15.58 3.05 -15.24
N VAL A 221 16.91 3.06 -15.37
CA VAL A 221 17.75 4.21 -15.02
C VAL A 221 17.55 5.38 -16.00
N ASN A 222 17.23 5.08 -17.26
CA ASN A 222 16.97 6.10 -18.28
C ASN A 222 15.49 6.51 -18.39
N SER A 223 14.59 5.84 -17.66
CA SER A 223 13.14 6.06 -17.68
C SER A 223 12.50 5.89 -19.06
N ASP A 224 13.00 4.95 -19.87
CA ASP A 224 12.43 4.62 -21.18
C ASP A 224 11.33 3.54 -21.10
N GLY A 225 11.08 3.00 -19.90
CA GLY A 225 10.07 1.98 -19.63
C GLY A 225 10.57 0.55 -19.83
N ALA A 226 11.85 0.33 -20.17
CA ALA A 226 12.44 -0.98 -20.40
C ALA A 226 13.75 -1.17 -19.61
N ILE A 227 13.82 -2.25 -18.84
CA ILE A 227 15.08 -2.65 -18.18
C ILE A 227 15.94 -3.41 -19.19
N THR A 228 17.06 -2.82 -19.59
CA THR A 228 17.97 -3.36 -20.60
C THR A 228 19.42 -3.41 -20.10
N SER A 229 20.32 -3.99 -20.91
CA SER A 229 21.75 -3.89 -20.65
C SER A 229 22.28 -2.44 -20.70
N LEU A 230 21.53 -1.50 -21.29
CA LEU A 230 21.89 -0.09 -21.30
C LEU A 230 21.77 0.52 -19.90
N ASP A 231 20.75 0.15 -19.13
CA ASP A 231 20.54 0.61 -17.75
C ASP A 231 21.66 0.12 -16.84
N ALA A 232 22.03 -1.15 -16.97
CA ALA A 232 23.18 -1.73 -16.28
C ALA A 232 24.50 -1.01 -16.63
N LEU A 233 24.65 -0.62 -17.91
CA LEU A 233 25.81 0.15 -18.36
C LEU A 233 25.81 1.56 -17.75
N MET A 234 24.67 2.22 -17.64
CA MET A 234 24.54 3.55 -17.02
C MET A 234 24.98 3.53 -15.55
N VAL A 235 24.57 2.51 -14.79
CA VAL A 235 25.07 2.31 -13.42
C VAL A 235 26.58 2.09 -13.40
N SER A 236 27.09 1.19 -14.25
CA SER A 236 28.54 0.90 -14.32
C SER A 236 29.37 2.15 -14.63
N GLN A 237 28.88 3.02 -15.52
CA GLN A 237 29.53 4.29 -15.86
C GLN A 237 29.44 5.32 -14.72
N ALA A 238 28.31 5.40 -14.02
CA ALA A 238 28.14 6.27 -12.87
C ALA A 238 29.10 5.90 -11.72
N VAL A 239 29.22 4.60 -11.43
CA VAL A 239 30.16 4.06 -10.43
C VAL A 239 31.61 4.40 -10.81
N MET A 240 32.00 4.20 -12.09
CA MET A 240 33.36 4.51 -12.54
C MET A 240 33.70 6.01 -12.49
N LYS A 241 32.73 6.90 -12.71
CA LYS A 241 32.96 8.35 -12.56
C LYS A 241 33.18 8.72 -11.10
N GLY A 242 32.36 8.20 -10.19
CA GLY A 242 32.51 8.46 -8.74
C GLY A 242 33.84 8.00 -8.16
N VAL A 243 34.45 6.94 -8.69
CA VAL A 243 35.79 6.46 -8.29
C VAL A 243 36.94 7.36 -8.78
N ASN A 244 36.73 8.14 -9.84
CA ASN A 244 37.77 9.00 -10.43
C ASN A 244 37.73 10.46 -9.91
N ASP A 245 36.73 10.80 -9.10
CA ASP A 245 36.53 12.14 -8.52
C ASP A 245 36.96 12.24 -7.03
N GLU A 246 37.58 11.18 -6.48
CA GLU A 246 38.27 11.14 -5.16
C GLU A 246 39.81 11.23 -5.30
#